data_AF-A0A7C6A6F5-F1
#
_entry.id   AF-A0A7C6A6F5-F1
#
_cell.length_a   1.000
_cell.length_b   1.000
_cell.length_c   1.000
_cell.angle_alpha   90.00
_cell.angle_beta   90.00
_cell.angle_gamma   90.00
#
_symmetry.space_group_name_H-M   'P 1'
#
loop_
_entity.id
_entity.type
_entity.pdbx_description
1 polymer ?
#
loop_
_entity_poly.entity_id
_entity_poly.type
_entity_poly.pdbx_seq_one_letter_code
_entity_poly.pdbx_strand_id
1 'polypeptide(L)'
;MFFKGVCMKLLASLFLVTFFLTATAFAQTPDKVLATVNGYEITQSAVDNIIKSLPAGVVNDKNMAQVKENVLNSLISERVLLDEAKRLNLEKDPQVAQEIKTQTDNILINALLQKKFGNQNFTPTDKEITDFYNQNKSKLKDSKGQILPLSEVKPEISQYL
;
A
#
# COMPACT_ATOMS: atom_id res chain seq x y z
N MET A 1 -45.91 -18.22 54.00
CA MET A 1 -45.31 -19.55 53.78
C MET A 1 -45.98 -20.14 52.54
N PHE A 2 -45.21 -20.28 51.45
CA PHE A 2 -45.24 -21.31 50.38
C PHE A 2 -46.61 -21.91 49.95
N PHE A 3 -46.98 -22.14 48.69
CA PHE A 3 -46.33 -22.07 47.38
C PHE A 3 -47.40 -22.48 46.32
N LYS A 4 -47.24 -21.98 45.09
CA LYS A 4 -47.38 -22.67 43.77
C LYS A 4 -48.63 -23.51 43.40
N GLY A 5 -48.96 -23.42 42.10
CA GLY A 5 -49.53 -24.53 41.32
C GLY A 5 -50.42 -24.05 40.17
N VAL A 6 -49.89 -23.76 38.97
CA VAL A 6 -49.78 -24.67 37.81
C VAL A 6 -51.13 -25.09 37.21
N CYS A 7 -51.34 -24.74 35.93
CA CYS A 7 -52.06 -25.47 34.85
C CYS A 7 -52.39 -24.46 33.72
N MET A 8 -52.47 -24.73 32.42
CA MET A 8 -52.31 -25.91 31.56
C MET A 8 -52.84 -25.47 30.17
N LYS A 9 -52.09 -25.75 29.09
CA LYS A 9 -52.55 -25.93 27.68
C LYS A 9 -53.04 -24.70 26.86
N LEU A 10 -52.38 -24.42 25.73
CA LEU A 10 -52.84 -24.81 24.37
C LEU A 10 -52.03 -24.12 23.23
N LEU A 11 -51.40 -24.97 22.41
CA LEU A 11 -51.18 -24.88 20.95
C LEU A 11 -50.92 -23.51 20.29
N ALA A 12 -49.66 -23.31 19.88
CA ALA A 12 -49.36 -22.59 18.63
C ALA A 12 -48.14 -23.24 17.97
N SER A 13 -48.41 -24.06 16.96
CA SER A 13 -47.41 -24.57 16.02
C SER A 13 -46.89 -23.39 15.19
N LEU A 14 -45.62 -23.03 15.35
CA LEU A 14 -44.94 -22.11 14.46
C LEU A 14 -43.52 -22.63 14.20
N PHE A 15 -43.32 -23.01 12.94
CA PHE A 15 -42.06 -23.34 12.26
C PHE A 15 -40.79 -22.86 12.97
N LEU A 16 -39.93 -23.79 13.38
CA LEU A 16 -38.51 -23.48 13.56
C LEU A 16 -37.69 -24.43 12.67
N VAL A 17 -37.56 -24.03 11.41
CA VAL A 17 -36.52 -24.54 10.52
C VAL A 17 -35.19 -24.14 11.16
N THR A 18 -34.51 -25.11 11.79
CA THR A 18 -33.12 -24.96 12.23
C THR A 18 -32.24 -24.90 10.99
N PHE A 19 -32.13 -23.69 10.43
CA PHE A 19 -31.13 -23.35 9.44
C PHE A 19 -29.78 -23.36 10.17
N PHE A 20 -29.07 -24.49 10.09
CA PHE A 20 -27.65 -24.55 10.43
C PHE A 20 -26.92 -23.64 9.43
N LEU A 21 -26.75 -22.36 9.78
CA LEU A 21 -25.67 -21.55 9.21
C LEU A 21 -24.38 -22.23 9.64
N THR A 22 -23.86 -23.14 8.81
CA THR A 22 -22.43 -23.40 8.79
C THR A 22 -21.79 -22.14 8.22
N ALA A 23 -21.63 -21.14 9.08
CA ALA A 23 -20.68 -20.08 8.83
C ALA A 23 -19.33 -20.79 8.78
N THR A 24 -18.86 -21.08 7.58
CA THR A 24 -17.45 -21.33 7.33
C THR A 24 -16.75 -20.02 7.67
N ALA A 25 -16.46 -19.84 8.95
CA ALA A 25 -15.46 -18.89 9.37
C ALA A 25 -14.19 -19.31 8.64
N PHE A 26 -13.80 -18.55 7.62
CA PHE A 26 -12.46 -18.62 7.08
C PHE A 26 -11.54 -18.34 8.26
N ALA A 27 -11.02 -19.40 8.88
CA ALA A 27 -9.99 -19.29 9.87
C ALA A 27 -8.77 -18.73 9.13
N GLN A 28 -8.60 -17.41 9.17
CA GLN A 28 -7.31 -16.82 8.86
C GLN A 28 -6.37 -17.38 9.91
N THR A 29 -5.49 -18.28 9.48
CA THR A 29 -4.43 -18.80 10.34
C THR A 29 -3.73 -17.58 10.94
N PRO A 30 -3.66 -17.46 12.29
CA PRO A 30 -3.03 -16.32 12.93
C PRO A 30 -1.61 -16.15 12.39
N ASP A 31 -1.24 -14.93 12.03
CA ASP A 31 0.10 -14.63 11.56
C ASP A 31 1.11 -15.01 12.65
N LYS A 32 2.18 -15.70 12.25
CA LYS A 32 3.14 -16.25 13.20
C LYS A 32 3.93 -15.11 13.82
N VAL A 33 3.86 -14.95 15.14
CA VAL A 33 4.70 -14.03 15.89
C VAL A 33 6.14 -14.56 15.93
N LEU A 34 7.10 -13.73 15.54
CA LEU A 34 8.53 -14.05 15.52
C LEU A 34 9.29 -13.40 16.69
N ALA A 35 8.83 -12.23 17.13
CA ALA A 35 9.37 -11.53 18.28
C ALA A 35 8.30 -10.63 18.93
N THR A 36 8.51 -10.26 20.19
CA THR A 36 7.65 -9.30 20.89
C THR A 36 8.53 -8.28 21.60
N VAL A 37 8.27 -6.99 21.37
CA VAL A 37 9.01 -5.87 21.95
C VAL A 37 8.02 -4.93 22.64
N ASN A 38 8.07 -4.83 23.97
CA ASN A 38 7.15 -4.00 24.76
C ASN A 38 5.65 -4.24 24.43
N GLY A 39 5.27 -5.51 24.22
CA GLY A 39 3.90 -5.89 23.85
C GLY A 39 3.53 -5.68 22.38
N TYR A 40 4.44 -5.15 21.56
CA TYR A 40 4.28 -5.10 20.10
C TYR A 40 4.79 -6.40 19.46
N GLU A 41 3.94 -7.08 18.72
CA GLU A 41 4.27 -8.32 18.01
C GLU A 41 4.88 -8.01 16.64
N ILE A 42 6.06 -8.58 16.38
CA ILE A 42 6.69 -8.59 15.06
C ILE A 42 6.39 -9.95 14.43
N THR A 43 5.68 -9.95 13.31
CA THR A 43 5.13 -11.15 12.70
C THR A 43 5.93 -11.63 11.48
N GLN A 44 5.65 -12.86 11.04
CA GLN A 44 6.25 -13.44 9.86
C GLN A 44 5.89 -12.62 8.60
N SER A 45 4.64 -12.17 8.46
CA SER A 45 4.26 -11.37 7.30
C SER A 45 5.02 -10.03 7.22
N ALA A 46 5.32 -9.39 8.36
CA ALA A 46 6.11 -8.16 8.39
C ALA A 46 7.52 -8.38 7.82
N VAL A 47 8.20 -9.46 8.25
CA VAL A 47 9.51 -9.85 7.72
C VAL A 47 9.41 -10.18 6.22
N ASP A 48 8.42 -10.96 5.82
CA ASP A 48 8.27 -11.39 4.42
C ASP A 48 7.95 -10.22 3.49
N ASN A 49 7.20 -9.22 3.95
CA ASN A 49 6.89 -8.02 3.17
C ASN A 49 8.13 -7.17 2.89
N ILE A 50 9.02 -7.03 3.87
CA ILE A 50 10.31 -6.36 3.65
C ILE A 50 11.14 -7.15 2.65
N ILE A 51 11.24 -8.47 2.80
CA ILE A 51 12.00 -9.33 1.88
C ILE A 51 11.48 -9.20 0.44
N LYS A 52 10.16 -9.16 0.24
CA LYS A 52 9.54 -8.97 -1.09
C LYS A 52 9.83 -7.60 -1.71
N SER A 53 10.10 -6.59 -0.89
CA SER A 53 10.44 -5.24 -1.35
C SER A 53 11.91 -5.07 -1.71
N LEU A 54 12.77 -6.04 -1.37
CA LEU A 54 14.19 -5.97 -1.69
C LEU A 54 14.42 -6.07 -3.20
N PRO A 55 15.46 -5.39 -3.73
CA PRO A 55 15.85 -5.51 -5.13
C PRO A 55 16.08 -6.95 -5.58
N ALA A 56 15.77 -7.24 -6.84
CA ALA A 56 16.03 -8.55 -7.43
C ALA A 56 17.52 -8.94 -7.31
N GLY A 57 17.79 -10.19 -6.95
CA GLY A 57 19.15 -10.72 -6.78
C GLY A 57 19.74 -10.54 -5.38
N VAL A 58 19.11 -9.77 -4.48
CA VAL A 58 19.55 -9.64 -3.07
C VAL A 58 19.32 -10.94 -2.29
N VAL A 59 18.23 -11.65 -2.57
CA VAL A 59 17.81 -12.85 -1.84
C VAL A 59 17.85 -14.07 -2.76
N ASN A 60 18.45 -15.16 -2.26
CA ASN A 60 18.48 -16.47 -2.89
C ASN A 60 18.39 -17.58 -1.84
N ASP A 61 18.24 -18.83 -2.27
CA ASP A 61 18.04 -19.96 -1.35
C ASP A 61 19.18 -20.15 -0.34
N LYS A 62 20.42 -19.76 -0.71
CA LYS A 62 21.59 -19.92 0.17
C LYS A 62 21.63 -18.88 1.28
N ASN A 63 21.15 -17.66 1.04
CA ASN A 63 21.19 -16.57 2.01
C ASN A 63 19.85 -16.26 2.67
N MET A 64 18.75 -16.90 2.24
CA MET A 64 17.38 -16.65 2.72
C MET A 64 17.27 -16.65 4.25
N ALA A 65 17.87 -17.63 4.93
CA ALA A 65 17.81 -17.72 6.39
C ALA A 65 18.49 -16.51 7.07
N GLN A 66 19.70 -16.16 6.60
CA GLN A 66 20.43 -15.00 7.12
C GLN A 66 19.69 -13.70 6.85
N VAL A 67 19.11 -13.53 5.65
CA VAL A 67 18.33 -12.33 5.30
C VAL A 67 17.12 -12.20 6.21
N LYS A 68 16.38 -13.29 6.45
CA LYS A 68 15.24 -13.31 7.38
C LYS A 68 15.64 -12.88 8.79
N GLU A 69 16.74 -13.42 9.29
CA GLU A 69 17.27 -13.06 10.61
C GLU A 69 17.66 -11.58 10.66
N ASN A 70 18.38 -11.08 9.65
CA ASN A 70 18.78 -9.67 9.58
C ASN A 70 17.58 -8.72 9.54
N VAL A 71 16.56 -9.05 8.74
CA VAL A 71 15.32 -8.26 8.66
C VAL A 71 14.58 -8.28 10.00
N LEU A 72 14.45 -9.44 10.65
CA LEU A 72 13.83 -9.54 11.97
C LEU A 72 14.58 -8.68 13.01
N ASN A 73 15.91 -8.78 13.06
CA ASN A 73 16.73 -8.00 13.98
C ASN A 73 16.64 -6.49 13.70
N SER A 74 16.55 -6.10 12.42
CA SER A 74 16.33 -4.71 12.03
C SER A 74 14.98 -4.20 12.54
N LEU A 75 13.90 -4.97 12.37
CA LEU A 75 12.56 -4.63 12.85
C LEU A 75 12.50 -4.50 14.38
N ILE A 76 13.18 -5.40 15.10
CA ILE A 76 13.29 -5.33 16.55
C ILE A 76 14.01 -4.03 16.96
N SER A 77 15.14 -3.73 16.31
CA SER A 77 15.94 -2.54 16.62
C SER A 77 15.18 -1.25 16.33
N GLU A 78 14.52 -1.17 15.18
CA GLU A 78 13.65 -0.05 14.81
C GLU A 78 12.53 0.14 15.84
N ARG A 79 11.90 -0.96 16.28
CA ARG A 79 10.84 -0.89 17.28
C ARG A 79 11.34 -0.34 18.62
N VAL A 80 12.50 -0.79 19.10
CA VAL A 80 13.10 -0.29 20.34
C VAL A 80 13.39 1.22 20.23
N LEU A 81 13.95 1.67 19.12
CA LEU A 81 14.23 3.09 18.88
C LEU A 81 12.95 3.92 18.80
N LEU A 82 11.91 3.41 18.14
CA LEU A 82 10.62 4.08 18.05
C LEU A 82 9.94 4.19 19.42
N ASP A 83 10.03 3.15 20.25
CA ASP A 83 9.49 3.20 21.62
C ASP A 83 10.19 4.26 22.46
N GLU A 84 11.50 4.38 22.33
CA GLU A 84 12.26 5.43 23.01
C GLU A 84 11.88 6.84 22.51
N ALA A 85 11.75 7.02 21.19
CA ALA A 85 11.29 8.28 20.62
C ALA A 85 9.89 8.69 21.13
N LYS A 86 8.97 7.72 21.26
CA LYS A 86 7.64 7.94 21.85
C LYS A 86 7.71 8.26 23.34
N ARG A 87 8.54 7.55 24.10
CA ARG A 87 8.76 7.81 25.53
C ARG A 87 9.26 9.25 25.74
N LEU A 88 10.13 9.73 24.86
CA LEU A 88 10.66 11.10 24.85
C LEU A 88 9.66 12.14 24.30
N ASN A 89 8.48 11.73 23.83
CA ASN A 89 7.47 12.59 23.21
C ASN A 89 8.01 13.40 22.03
N LEU A 90 8.94 12.85 21.24
CA LEU A 90 9.55 13.57 20.11
C LEU A 90 8.52 14.00 19.05
N GLU A 91 7.39 13.29 18.95
CA GLU A 91 6.26 13.69 18.09
C GLU A 91 5.63 15.04 18.44
N LYS A 92 5.86 15.56 19.66
CA LYS A 92 5.39 16.89 20.10
C LYS A 92 6.41 17.99 19.87
N ASP A 93 7.64 17.64 19.50
CA ASP A 93 8.63 18.64 19.10
C ASP A 93 8.11 19.39 17.86
N PRO A 94 8.13 20.73 17.83
CA PRO A 94 7.55 21.50 16.73
C PRO A 94 8.16 21.17 15.36
N GLN A 95 9.47 20.87 15.29
CA GLN A 95 10.12 20.55 14.02
C GLN A 95 9.71 19.14 13.56
N VAL A 96 9.71 18.17 14.47
CA VAL A 96 9.30 16.79 14.17
C VAL A 96 7.82 16.74 13.78
N ALA A 97 6.95 17.43 14.51
CA ALA A 97 5.52 17.48 14.22
C ALA A 97 5.23 18.07 12.83
N GLN A 98 5.95 19.12 12.45
CA GLN A 98 5.83 19.74 11.14
C GLN A 98 6.30 18.79 10.02
N GLU A 99 7.38 18.04 10.24
CA GLU A 99 7.87 17.04 9.28
C GLU A 99 6.85 15.90 9.11
N ILE A 100 6.33 15.35 10.21
CA ILE A 100 5.28 14.31 10.17
C ILE A 100 4.07 14.79 9.37
N LYS A 101 3.61 16.03 9.63
CA LYS A 101 2.49 16.61 8.90
C LYS A 101 2.79 16.71 7.40
N THR A 102 3.95 17.23 7.05
CA THR A 102 4.38 17.40 5.66
C THR A 102 4.43 16.06 4.93
N GLN A 103 5.00 15.03 5.55
CA GLN A 103 5.04 13.69 4.97
C GLN A 103 3.65 13.06 4.84
N THR A 104 2.78 13.28 5.83
CA THR A 104 1.38 12.82 5.78
C THR A 104 0.65 13.45 4.59
N ASP A 105 0.76 14.77 4.41
CA ASP A 105 0.13 15.49 3.30
C ASP A 105 0.64 14.95 1.95
N ASN A 106 1.96 14.73 1.81
CA ASN A 106 2.56 14.18 0.60
C ASN A 106 2.06 12.76 0.28
N ILE A 107 1.99 11.87 1.28
CA ILE A 107 1.46 10.51 1.11
C ILE A 107 0.01 10.56 0.62
N LEU A 108 -0.82 11.41 1.21
CA LEU A 108 -2.24 11.55 0.83
C LEU A 108 -2.40 12.08 -0.60
N ILE A 109 -1.60 13.08 -0.98
CA ILE A 109 -1.60 13.63 -2.35
C ILE A 109 -1.20 12.54 -3.34
N ASN A 110 -0.12 11.81 -3.09
CA ASN A 110 0.36 10.74 -3.96
C ASN A 110 -0.68 9.61 -4.08
N ALA A 111 -1.30 9.22 -2.97
CA ALA A 111 -2.37 8.23 -2.97
C ALA A 111 -3.59 8.70 -3.80
N LEU A 112 -3.96 9.98 -3.71
CA LEU A 112 -5.02 10.56 -4.53
C LEU A 112 -4.67 10.53 -6.01
N LEU A 113 -3.46 10.95 -6.39
CA LEU A 113 -2.99 10.94 -7.78
C LEU A 113 -2.99 9.53 -8.35
N GLN A 114 -2.43 8.56 -7.62
CA GLN A 114 -2.46 7.15 -8.04
C GLN A 114 -3.89 6.63 -8.20
N LYS A 115 -4.80 6.99 -7.28
CA LYS A 115 -6.21 6.57 -7.36
C LYS A 115 -6.95 7.18 -8.54
N LYS A 116 -6.66 8.43 -8.88
CA LYS A 116 -7.36 9.18 -9.95
C LYS A 116 -6.77 8.91 -11.34
N PHE A 117 -5.46 8.77 -11.42
CA PHE A 117 -4.69 8.82 -12.67
C PHE A 117 -3.78 7.62 -12.86
N GLY A 118 -3.58 6.77 -11.86
CA GLY A 118 -2.60 5.67 -11.92
C GLY A 118 -2.90 4.58 -12.95
N ASN A 119 -4.14 4.52 -13.46
CA ASN A 119 -4.54 3.61 -14.54
C ASN A 119 -4.81 4.35 -15.87
N GLN A 120 -4.63 5.68 -15.90
CA GLN A 120 -4.76 6.43 -17.15
C GLN A 120 -3.48 6.26 -17.96
N ASN A 121 -3.63 5.85 -19.21
CA ASN A 121 -2.54 5.89 -20.16
C ASN A 121 -2.45 7.30 -20.73
N PHE A 122 -1.45 8.05 -20.29
CA PHE A 122 -1.14 9.38 -20.83
C PHE A 122 -0.30 9.32 -22.10
N THR A 123 -0.11 8.13 -22.70
CA THR A 123 0.59 8.01 -23.97
C THR A 123 -0.16 8.80 -25.04
N PRO A 124 0.46 9.83 -25.65
CA PRO A 124 -0.16 10.62 -26.70
C PRO A 124 -0.50 9.74 -27.89
N THR A 125 -1.67 9.96 -28.48
CA THR A 125 -2.05 9.30 -29.73
C THR A 125 -1.20 9.81 -30.89
N ASP A 126 -1.02 9.00 -31.93
CA ASP A 126 -0.33 9.42 -33.16
C ASP A 126 -0.93 10.70 -33.76
N LYS A 127 -2.24 10.92 -33.56
CA LYS A 127 -2.93 12.12 -33.98
C LYS A 127 -2.49 13.34 -33.16
N GLU A 128 -2.41 13.24 -31.84
CA GLU A 128 -1.96 14.35 -30.97
C GLU A 128 -0.51 14.73 -31.27
N ILE A 129 0.36 13.74 -31.48
CA ILE A 129 1.76 13.96 -31.91
C ILE A 129 1.80 14.68 -33.26
N THR A 130 1.01 14.22 -34.24
CA THR A 130 0.97 14.81 -35.59
C THR A 130 0.40 16.24 -35.56
N ASP A 131 -0.64 16.49 -34.77
CA ASP A 131 -1.24 17.81 -34.61
C ASP A 131 -0.27 18.78 -33.93
N PHE A 132 0.41 18.35 -32.86
CA PHE A 132 1.45 19.15 -32.20
C PHE A 132 2.58 19.51 -33.16
N TYR A 133 3.08 18.53 -33.91
CA TYR A 133 4.10 18.74 -34.94
C TYR A 133 3.64 19.78 -35.97
N ASN A 134 2.44 19.62 -36.53
CA ASN A 134 1.89 20.53 -37.54
C ASN A 134 1.72 21.97 -37.02
N GLN A 135 1.29 22.14 -35.77
CA GLN A 135 1.11 23.46 -35.15
C GLN A 135 2.44 24.14 -34.78
N ASN A 136 3.51 23.36 -34.57
CA ASN A 136 4.81 23.87 -34.08
C ASN A 136 5.97 23.75 -35.09
N LYS A 137 5.72 23.37 -36.36
CA LYS A 137 6.74 23.17 -37.41
C LYS A 137 7.80 24.26 -37.48
N SER A 138 7.41 25.53 -37.33
CA SER A 138 8.32 26.67 -37.43
C SER A 138 9.38 26.71 -36.32
N LYS A 139 9.12 26.06 -35.19
CA LYS A 139 10.02 25.94 -34.03
C LYS A 139 10.89 24.67 -34.08
N LEU A 140 10.49 23.68 -34.88
CA LEU A 140 11.16 22.39 -34.99
C LEU A 140 12.14 22.42 -36.16
N LYS A 141 13.22 23.19 -36.01
CA LYS A 141 14.22 23.40 -37.06
C LYS A 141 15.60 22.95 -36.64
N ASP A 142 16.38 22.47 -37.61
CA ASP A 142 17.79 22.17 -37.42
C ASP A 142 18.63 23.46 -37.33
N SER A 143 19.94 23.29 -37.11
CA SER A 143 20.90 24.39 -37.05
C SER A 143 21.01 25.21 -38.35
N LYS A 144 20.49 24.69 -39.47
CA LYS A 144 20.48 25.33 -40.78
C LYS A 144 19.12 25.98 -41.09
N GLY A 145 18.17 25.93 -40.15
CA GLY A 145 16.83 26.50 -40.28
C GLY A 145 15.84 25.65 -41.07
N GLN A 146 16.16 24.39 -41.39
CA GLN A 146 15.28 23.44 -42.07
C GLN A 146 14.36 22.76 -41.06
N ILE A 147 13.10 22.54 -41.42
CA ILE A 147 12.13 21.86 -40.55
C ILE A 147 12.51 20.38 -40.43
N LEU A 148 12.69 19.91 -39.19
CA LEU A 148 12.98 18.51 -38.89
C LEU A 148 11.77 17.64 -39.22
N PRO A 149 11.94 16.47 -39.87
CA PRO A 149 10.83 15.59 -40.20
C PRO A 149 10.22 14.98 -38.94
N LEU A 150 8.91 14.70 -38.97
CA LEU A 150 8.16 14.13 -37.84
C LEU A 150 8.82 12.85 -37.29
N SER A 151 9.39 12.00 -38.14
CA SER A 151 10.07 10.77 -37.70
C SER A 151 11.26 11.01 -36.76
N GLU A 152 11.93 12.15 -36.90
CA GLU A 152 13.10 12.50 -36.08
C GLU A 152 12.72 13.14 -34.75
N VAL A 153 11.59 13.87 -34.70
CA VAL A 153 11.13 14.59 -33.51
C VAL A 153 9.98 13.92 -32.77
N LYS A 154 9.46 12.80 -33.29
CA LYS A 154 8.33 12.06 -32.71
C LYS A 154 8.61 11.58 -31.28
N PRO A 155 9.79 11.02 -30.94
CA PRO A 155 10.10 10.63 -29.56
C PRO A 155 10.03 11.81 -28.58
N GLU A 156 10.56 12.96 -28.98
CA GLU A 156 10.61 14.18 -28.17
C GLU A 156 9.22 14.80 -28.00
N ILE A 157 8.42 14.84 -29.07
CA ILE A 157 7.03 15.30 -29.02
C ILE A 157 6.20 14.36 -28.13
N SER A 158 6.41 13.04 -28.24
CA SER A 158 5.71 12.05 -27.42
C SER A 158 6.11 12.07 -25.94
N GLN A 159 7.27 12.62 -25.59
CA GLN A 159 7.69 12.82 -24.20
C GLN A 159 7.19 14.16 -23.63
N TYR A 160 6.99 15.15 -24.50
CA TYR A 160 6.50 16.48 -24.13
C TYR A 160 4.99 16.53 -23.91
N LEU A 161 4.24 15.74 -24.69
CA LEU A 161 2.80 15.55 -24.57
C LEU A 161 2.46 14.52 -23.50
#